data_AF-A1BG62-F1
#
_entry.id   AF-A1BG62-F1
#
_cell.length_a   1.000
_cell.length_b   1.000
_cell.length_c   1.000
_cell.angle_alpha   90.00
_cell.angle_beta   90.00
_cell.angle_gamma   90.00
#
_symmetry.space_group_name_H-M   'P 1'
#
loop_
_entity.id
_entity.type
_entity.pdbx_description
1 polymer ?
#
loop_
_entity_poly.entity_id
_entity_poly.type
_entity_poly.pdbx_seq_one_letter_code
_entity_poly.pdbx_strand_id
1 'polypeptide(L)'
;MSMKEAYKKKAEAELELGQAKLAEYKARAKNLGADTQIKYEKQVDNLEHGVEAAKRKLTELGEAGEDAWEHLKENIEKSLRAVKDALGDIAAKFKD
;
A
#
# COMPACT_ATOMS: atom_id res chain seq x y z
N MET A 1 -8.00 0.29 -24.22
CA MET A 1 -8.04 0.02 -22.76
C MET A 1 -9.28 0.70 -22.21
N SER A 2 -10.08 -0.01 -21.41
CA SER A 2 -11.15 0.64 -20.63
C SER A 2 -10.51 1.51 -19.53
N MET A 3 -11.24 2.53 -19.05
CA MET A 3 -10.84 3.37 -17.93
C MET A 3 -10.54 2.52 -16.68
N LYS A 4 -11.28 1.43 -16.50
CA LYS A 4 -11.07 0.42 -15.46
C LYS A 4 -9.69 -0.22 -15.54
N GLU A 5 -9.30 -0.70 -16.73
CA GLU A 5 -8.00 -1.35 -16.95
C GLU A 5 -6.83 -0.40 -16.74
N ALA A 6 -6.97 0.85 -17.19
CA ALA A 6 -5.96 1.88 -16.96
C ALA A 6 -5.80 2.21 -15.46
N TYR A 7 -6.92 2.34 -14.74
CA TYR A 7 -6.91 2.55 -13.30
C TYR A 7 -6.30 1.36 -12.56
N LYS A 8 -6.69 0.13 -12.91
CA LYS A 8 -6.19 -1.10 -12.29
C LYS A 8 -4.66 -1.17 -12.40
N LYS A 9 -4.11 -0.98 -13.60
CA LYS A 9 -2.65 -0.96 -13.82
C LYS A 9 -1.94 0.12 -13.00
N LYS A 10 -2.52 1.32 -12.93
CA LYS A 10 -1.95 2.42 -12.13
C LYS A 10 -1.92 2.05 -10.65
N ALA A 11 -3.04 1.55 -10.12
CA ALA A 11 -3.19 1.18 -8.72
C ALA A 11 -2.29 -0.01 -8.34
N GLU A 12 -2.16 -1.01 -9.22
CA GLU A 12 -1.20 -2.11 -9.07
C GLU A 12 0.23 -1.59 -8.96
N ALA A 13 0.64 -0.68 -9.87
CA ALA A 13 1.97 -0.08 -9.83
C ALA A 13 2.21 0.73 -8.55
N GLU A 14 1.22 1.48 -8.06
CA GLU A 14 1.32 2.21 -6.79
C GLU A 14 1.50 1.26 -5.59
N LEU A 15 0.81 0.11 -5.57
CA LEU A 15 0.98 -0.91 -4.54
C LEU A 15 2.35 -1.59 -4.63
N GLU A 16 2.82 -1.96 -5.82
CA GLU A 16 4.15 -2.55 -5.99
C GLU A 16 5.26 -1.61 -5.51
N LEU A 17 5.15 -0.31 -5.84
CA LEU A 17 6.06 0.71 -5.32
C LEU A 17 5.97 0.82 -3.79
N GLY A 18 4.78 0.70 -3.22
CA GLY A 18 4.59 0.67 -1.77
C GLY A 18 5.25 -0.53 -1.10
N GLN A 19 5.10 -1.73 -1.68
CA GLN A 19 5.76 -2.95 -1.20
C GLN A 19 7.27 -2.84 -1.26
N ALA A 20 7.82 -2.30 -2.35
CA ALA A 20 9.26 -2.12 -2.50
C ALA A 20 9.82 -1.19 -1.41
N LYS A 21 9.15 -0.06 -1.15
CA LYS A 21 9.54 0.86 -0.07
C LYS A 21 9.42 0.21 1.31
N LEU A 22 8.34 -0.55 1.54
CA LEU A 22 8.15 -1.27 2.79
C LEU A 22 9.28 -2.27 3.05
N ALA A 23 9.68 -3.03 2.02
CA ALA A 23 10.80 -3.96 2.11
C ALA A 23 12.13 -3.24 2.41
N GLU A 24 12.37 -2.09 1.78
CA GLU A 24 13.53 -1.24 2.08
C GLU A 24 13.52 -0.81 3.56
N TYR A 25 12.40 -0.30 4.05
CA TYR A 25 12.26 0.14 5.45
C TYR A 25 12.42 -1.01 6.44
N LYS A 26 11.87 -2.18 6.14
CA LYS A 26 12.04 -3.40 6.95
C LYS A 26 13.52 -3.81 7.02
N ALA A 27 14.26 -3.72 5.91
CA ALA A 27 15.69 -4.00 5.88
C ALA A 27 16.51 -2.97 6.66
N ARG A 28 16.18 -1.68 6.56
CA ARG A 28 16.84 -0.62 7.34
C ARG A 28 16.55 -0.77 8.84
N ALA A 29 15.31 -1.08 9.21
CA ALA A 29 14.90 -1.26 10.61
C ALA A 29 15.67 -2.39 11.32
N LYS A 30 16.07 -3.44 10.60
CA LYS A 30 16.92 -4.52 11.14
C LYS A 30 18.32 -4.07 11.56
N ASN A 31 18.80 -2.92 11.05
CA ASN A 31 20.08 -2.33 11.43
C ASN A 31 19.93 -1.26 12.54
N LEU A 32 18.70 -0.99 13.00
CA LEU A 32 18.43 -0.05 14.08
C LEU A 32 18.44 -0.79 15.44
N GLY A 33 18.53 -0.03 16.53
CA GLY A 33 18.43 -0.57 17.89
C GLY A 33 17.07 -1.26 18.16
N ALA A 34 17.06 -2.17 19.13
CA ALA A 34 15.93 -3.07 19.42
C ALA A 34 14.59 -2.33 19.66
N ASP A 35 14.58 -1.22 20.40
CA ASP A 35 13.38 -0.41 20.64
C ASP A 35 12.79 0.19 19.36
N THR A 36 13.67 0.62 18.45
CA THR A 36 13.26 1.18 17.16
C THR A 36 12.76 0.07 16.25
N GLN A 37 13.40 -1.09 16.25
CA GLN A 37 12.95 -2.27 15.51
C GLN A 37 11.51 -2.66 15.87
N ILE A 38 11.17 -2.76 17.16
CA ILE A 38 9.81 -3.14 17.61
C ILE A 38 8.75 -2.14 17.12
N LYS A 39 9.02 -0.84 17.24
CA LYS A 39 8.10 0.21 16.78
C LYS A 39 7.92 0.20 15.25
N TYR A 40 8.99 -0.12 14.52
CA TYR A 40 8.93 -0.23 13.06
C TYR A 40 8.18 -1.49 12.63
N GLU A 41 8.45 -2.63 13.26
CA GLU A 41 7.84 -3.91 12.90
C GLU A 41 6.30 -3.83 12.93
N LYS A 42 5.73 -3.20 13.96
CA LYS A 42 4.28 -2.96 14.05
C LYS A 42 3.73 -2.06 12.93
N GLN A 43 4.45 -1.01 12.55
CA GLN A 43 4.02 -0.13 11.46
C GLN A 43 4.17 -0.81 10.09
N VAL A 44 5.21 -1.61 9.93
CA VAL A 44 5.48 -2.39 8.72
C VAL A 44 4.38 -3.44 8.53
N ASP A 45 4.01 -4.16 9.58
CA ASP A 45 2.95 -5.17 9.57
C ASP A 45 1.58 -4.56 9.19
N ASN A 46 1.21 -3.44 9.81
CA ASN A 46 0.00 -2.71 9.45
C ASN A 46 -0.02 -2.29 7.98
N LEU A 47 1.14 -1.88 7.44
CA LEU A 47 1.25 -1.46 6.04
C LEU A 47 1.19 -2.65 5.09
N GLU A 48 1.80 -3.78 5.45
CA GLU A 48 1.74 -5.05 4.71
C GLU A 48 0.27 -5.51 4.58
N HIS A 49 -0.47 -5.51 5.69
CA HIS A 49 -1.91 -5.79 5.70
C HIS A 49 -2.72 -4.81 4.84
N GLY A 50 -2.42 -3.51 4.90
CA GLY A 50 -3.11 -2.49 4.10
C GLY A 50 -2.89 -2.68 2.60
N VAL A 51 -1.67 -3.01 2.20
CA VAL A 51 -1.32 -3.32 0.81
C VAL A 51 -2.02 -4.58 0.32
N GLU A 52 -1.99 -5.66 1.11
CA GLU A 52 -2.67 -6.91 0.74
C GLU A 52 -4.18 -6.70 0.58
N ALA A 53 -4.81 -5.96 1.49
CA ALA A 53 -6.22 -5.62 1.40
C ALA A 53 -6.52 -4.82 0.11
N ALA A 54 -5.69 -3.83 -0.23
CA ALA A 54 -5.85 -3.06 -1.46
C ALA A 54 -5.65 -3.92 -2.73
N LYS A 55 -4.71 -4.87 -2.70
CA LYS A 55 -4.46 -5.81 -3.79
C LYS A 55 -5.63 -6.77 -4.02
N ARG A 56 -6.26 -7.25 -2.95
CA ARG A 56 -7.50 -8.05 -3.03
C ARG A 56 -8.62 -7.24 -3.67
N LYS A 57 -8.84 -6.00 -3.21
CA LYS A 57 -9.86 -5.10 -3.79
C LYS A 57 -9.62 -4.78 -5.26
N LEU A 58 -8.37 -4.65 -5.69
CA LEU A 58 -8.02 -4.47 -7.12
C LEU A 58 -8.31 -5.71 -7.97
N THR A 59 -8.19 -6.89 -7.38
CA THR A 59 -8.57 -8.14 -8.03
C THR A 59 -10.09 -8.17 -8.23
N GLU A 60 -10.85 -7.86 -7.18
CA GLU A 60 -12.32 -7.74 -7.22
C GLU A 60 -12.78 -6.68 -8.24
N LEU A 61 -12.08 -5.54 -8.34
CA LEU A 61 -12.32 -4.52 -9.37
C LEU A 61 -12.14 -5.08 -10.79
N GLY A 62 -11.15 -5.95 -11.00
CA GLY A 62 -10.93 -6.60 -12.28
C GLY A 62 -12.12 -7.45 -12.72
N GLU A 63 -12.72 -8.15 -11.76
CA GLU A 63 -13.90 -9.02 -11.96
C GLU A 63 -15.21 -8.22 -12.06
N ALA A 64 -15.24 -6.99 -11.55
CA ALA A 64 -16.42 -6.13 -11.58
C ALA A 64 -16.75 -5.63 -13.01
N GLY A 65 -18.06 -5.47 -13.27
CA GLY A 65 -18.58 -4.86 -14.49
C GLY A 65 -18.34 -3.33 -14.54
N GLU A 66 -18.54 -2.74 -15.72
CA GLU A 66 -18.34 -1.29 -15.95
C GLU A 66 -19.32 -0.38 -15.19
N ASP A 67 -20.38 -0.94 -14.60
CA ASP A 67 -21.34 -0.19 -13.78
C ASP A 67 -20.95 -0.17 -12.28
N ALA A 68 -20.20 -1.18 -11.81
CA ALA A 68 -19.85 -1.34 -10.40
C ALA A 68 -18.43 -0.87 -10.04
N TRP A 69 -17.55 -0.71 -11.03
CA TRP A 69 -16.13 -0.39 -10.79
C TRP A 69 -15.91 1.00 -10.19
N GLU A 70 -16.76 1.99 -10.49
CA GLU A 70 -16.60 3.37 -9.97
C GLU A 70 -16.76 3.41 -8.43
N HIS A 71 -17.72 2.67 -7.89
CA HIS A 71 -17.91 2.54 -6.44
C HIS A 71 -16.76 1.78 -5.76
N LEU A 72 -16.23 0.75 -6.42
CA LEU A 72 -15.08 0.00 -5.92
C LEU A 72 -13.80 0.84 -5.96
N LYS A 73 -13.64 1.66 -7.00
CA LYS A 73 -12.53 2.58 -7.19
C LYS A 73 -12.38 3.52 -5.99
N GLU A 74 -13.46 4.15 -5.51
CA GLU A 74 -13.39 5.04 -4.33
C GLU A 74 -12.83 4.33 -3.09
N ASN A 75 -13.23 3.07 -2.87
CA ASN A 75 -12.77 2.28 -1.74
C ASN A 75 -11.29 1.86 -1.89
N ILE A 76 -10.84 1.61 -3.13
CA ILE A 76 -9.43 1.34 -3.44
C ILE A 76 -8.60 2.61 -3.26
N GLU A 77 -9.06 3.77 -3.74
CA GLU A 77 -8.36 5.06 -3.59
C GLU A 77 -8.16 5.42 -2.11
N LYS A 78 -9.17 5.18 -1.26
CA LYS A 78 -9.03 5.35 0.20
C LYS A 78 -7.95 4.43 0.79
N SER A 79 -7.91 3.18 0.34
CA SER A 79 -6.93 2.20 0.82
C SER A 79 -5.51 2.56 0.36
N LEU A 80 -5.33 2.94 -0.91
CA LEU A 80 -4.05 3.41 -1.45
C LEU A 80 -3.54 4.66 -0.74
N ARG A 81 -4.44 5.61 -0.44
CA ARG A 81 -4.10 6.81 0.32
C ARG A 81 -3.56 6.44 1.71
N ALA A 82 -4.26 5.58 2.44
CA ALA A 82 -3.81 5.11 3.75
C ALA A 82 -2.43 4.43 3.69
N VAL A 83 -2.17 3.61 2.67
CA VAL A 83 -0.84 3.00 2.44
C VAL A 83 0.21 4.08 2.21
N LYS A 84 -0.08 5.09 1.39
CA LYS A 84 0.84 6.19 1.09
C LYS A 84 1.14 7.05 2.31
N ASP A 85 0.13 7.37 3.12
CA ASP A 85 0.30 8.11 4.36
C ASP A 85 1.17 7.32 5.35
N ALA A 86 0.88 6.02 5.53
CA ALA A 86 1.68 5.16 6.39
C ALA A 86 3.14 5.03 5.91
N LEU A 87 3.40 4.96 4.60
CA LEU A 87 4.75 5.00 4.05
C LEU A 87 5.44 6.34 4.32
N GLY A 88 4.69 7.45 4.26
CA GLY A 88 5.19 8.79 4.60
C GLY A 88 5.60 8.91 6.06
N ASP A 89 4.79 8.36 6.98
CA ASP A 89 5.08 8.29 8.41
C ASP A 89 6.36 7.49 8.70
N ILE A 90 6.50 6.32 8.08
CA ILE A 90 7.69 5.48 8.18
C ILE A 90 8.91 6.22 7.61
N ALA A 91 8.78 6.89 6.46
CA ALA A 91 9.85 7.66 5.85
C ALA A 91 10.31 8.84 6.73
N ALA A 92 9.38 9.54 7.37
CA ALA A 92 9.67 10.64 8.28
C ALA A 92 10.51 10.17 9.48
N LYS A 93 10.21 8.99 10.03
CA LYS A 93 10.97 8.39 11.13
C LYS A 93 12.38 7.90 10.77
N PHE A 94 12.72 7.83 9.49
CA PHE A 94 14.09 7.55 9.03
C PHE A 94 14.90 8.83 8.74
N LYS A 95 14.23 9.98 8.75
CA LYS A 95 14.84 11.28 8.45
C LYS A 95 15.22 12.06 9.73
N ASP A 96 14.66 11.64 10.87
CA ASP A 96 15.04 12.05 12.23
C ASP A 96 16.18 11.16 12.75
#